data_AF-A0A0C7NRF2-F1
#
_entry.id   AF-A0A0C7NRF2-F1
#
_cell.length_a   1.000
_cell.length_b   1.000
_cell.length_c   1.000
_cell.angle_alpha   90.00
_cell.angle_beta   90.00
_cell.angle_gamma   90.00
#
_symmetry.space_group_name_H-M   'P 1'
#
loop_
_entity.id
_entity.type
_entity.pdbx_description
1 polymer ?
#
loop_
_entity_poly.entity_id
_entity_poly.type
_entity_poly.pdbx_seq_one_letter_code
_entity_poly.pdbx_strand_id
1 'polypeptide(L)' 'MGNENLIADKIYRQIMAIRDSGACNMFDLPRVQEEAYKMGFYELVVFLNEHKKEYAEFILTGKR' A
#
# COMPACT_ATOMS: atom_id res chain seq x y z
N MET A 1 16.49 16.06 9.87
CA MET A 1 15.38 15.17 10.24
C MET A 1 15.29 14.17 9.12
N GLY A 2 15.72 12.93 9.36
CA GLY A 2 15.89 11.93 8.31
C GLY A 2 14.57 11.67 7.62
N ASN A 3 14.60 11.53 6.29
CA ASN A 3 13.44 11.05 5.55
C ASN A 3 13.21 9.60 5.98
N GLU A 4 12.30 9.40 6.93
CA GLU A 4 11.85 8.06 7.31
C GLU A 4 11.13 7.48 6.10
N ASN A 5 11.67 6.39 5.54
CA ASN A 5 11.00 5.67 4.48
C ASN A 5 9.77 4.97 5.09
N LEU A 6 8.60 5.58 4.89
CA LEU A 6 7.33 5.09 5.42
C LEU A 6 6.87 3.80 4.73
N ILE A 7 7.38 3.52 3.52
CA ILE A 7 7.13 2.28 2.78
C ILE A 7 8.28 1.31 3.02
N ALA A 8 8.24 0.69 4.19
CA ALA A 8 9.13 -0.41 4.53
C ALA A 8 9.01 -1.56 3.50
N ASP A 9 10.06 -2.38 3.39
CA ASP A 9 10.11 -3.49 2.42
C ASP A 9 8.92 -4.46 2.54
N LYS A 10 8.38 -4.63 3.75
CA LYS A 10 7.19 -5.46 3.98
C LYS A 10 5.94 -4.85 3.37
N ILE A 11 5.67 -3.56 3.62
CA ILE A 11 4.56 -2.81 3.03
C ILE A 11 4.68 -2.81 1.51
N TYR A 12 5.88 -2.56 0.96
CA TYR A 12 6.12 -2.63 -0.47
C TYR A 12 5.73 -3.99 -1.06
N ARG A 13 6.21 -5.10 -0.48
CA ARG A 13 5.90 -6.45 -0.98
C ARG A 13 4.40 -6.75 -0.93
N GLN A 14 3.70 -6.27 0.09
CA GLN A 14 2.25 -6.44 0.21
C GLN A 14 1.50 -5.63 -0.85
N ILE A 15 1.91 -4.38 -1.11
CA ILE A 15 1.32 -3.57 -2.18
C ILE A 15 1.57 -4.21 -3.56
N MET A 16 2.78 -4.74 -3.80
CA MET A 16 3.09 -5.43 -5.05
C MET A 16 2.30 -6.75 -5.19
N ALA A 17 2.09 -7.50 -4.12
CA ALA A 17 1.27 -8.71 -4.17
C ALA A 17 -0.18 -8.40 -4.60
N ILE A 18 -0.78 -7.31 -4.08
CA ILE A 18 -2.11 -6.86 -4.51
C ILE A 18 -2.08 -6.40 -5.98
N ARG A 19 -1.07 -5.62 -6.36
CA ARG A 19 -0.91 -5.14 -7.75
C ARG A 19 -0.80 -6.31 -8.73
N ASP A 20 0.05 -7.28 -8.44
CA ASP A 20 0.32 -8.43 -9.30
C ASP A 20 -0.88 -9.38 -9.38
N SER A 21 -1.73 -9.41 -8.34
CA SER A 21 -3.00 -10.15 -8.37
C SER A 21 -4.00 -9.60 -9.40
N GLY A 22 -3.90 -8.32 -9.77
CA GLY A 22 -4.85 -7.65 -10.65
C GLY A 22 -6.28 -7.54 -10.09
N ALA A 23 -6.47 -7.80 -8.78
CA ALA A 23 -7.81 -7.88 -8.17
C ALA A 23 -8.55 -6.54 -8.09
N CYS A 24 -7.82 -5.42 -8.13
CA CYS A 24 -8.41 -4.07 -8.05
C CYS A 24 -7.53 -3.00 -8.71
N ASN A 25 -8.11 -1.82 -8.94
CA ASN A 25 -7.35 -0.65 -9.32
C ASN A 25 -6.57 -0.13 -8.10
N MET A 26 -5.27 0.14 -8.24
CA MET A 26 -4.44 0.59 -7.11
C MET A 26 -4.77 2.00 -6.59
N PHE A 27 -5.56 2.79 -7.32
CA PHE A 27 -6.11 4.07 -6.86
C PHE A 27 -7.46 3.93 -6.13
N ASP A 28 -8.10 2.77 -6.20
CA ASP A 28 -9.30 2.44 -5.43
C ASP A 28 -8.89 2.01 -4.02
N LEU A 29 -8.54 3.00 -3.19
CA LEU A 29 -8.01 2.76 -1.86
C LEU A 29 -8.93 1.88 -0.99
N PRO A 30 -10.27 2.09 -0.93
CA PRO A 30 -11.16 1.19 -0.21
C PRO A 30 -11.04 -0.27 -0.68
N ARG A 31 -10.96 -0.50 -1.99
CA ARG A 31 -10.82 -1.85 -2.52
C ARG A 31 -9.45 -2.46 -2.23
N VAL A 32 -8.37 -1.67 -2.29
CA VAL A 32 -7.03 -2.13 -1.90
C VAL A 32 -6.99 -2.52 -0.42
N GLN A 33 -7.66 -1.76 0.46
CA GLN A 33 -7.78 -2.11 1.87
C GLN A 33 -8.55 -3.42 2.08
N GLU A 34 -9.63 -3.64 1.33
CA GLU A 34 -10.40 -4.88 1.38
C GLU A 34 -9.56 -6.08 0.93
N GLU A 35 -8.83 -5.97 -0.18
CA GLU A 35 -7.95 -7.03 -0.68
C GLU A 35 -6.77 -7.27 0.27
N ALA A 36 -6.17 -6.22 0.84
CA ALA A 36 -5.15 -6.33 1.88
C ALA A 36 -5.67 -7.10 3.11
N TYR A 37 -6.91 -6.82 3.54
CA TYR A 37 -7.53 -7.53 4.66
C TYR A 37 -7.77 -9.01 4.33
N LYS A 38 -8.29 -9.32 3.14
CA LYS A 38 -8.50 -10.71 2.67
C LYS A 38 -7.19 -11.51 2.60
N MET A 39 -6.10 -10.87 2.20
CA MET A 39 -4.78 -11.48 2.10
C MET A 39 -4.03 -11.54 3.45
N GLY A 40 -4.64 -11.05 4.55
CA GLY A 40 -4.02 -11.03 5.87
C GLY A 40 -2.92 -9.98 6.05
N PHE A 41 -2.86 -8.97 5.16
CA PHE A 41 -1.91 -7.87 5.21
C PHE A 41 -2.38 -6.76 6.16
N TYR A 42 -2.59 -7.10 7.44
CA TYR A 42 -3.16 -6.16 8.42
C TYR A 42 -2.31 -4.91 8.64
N GLU A 43 -0.97 -5.04 8.55
CA GLU A 43 -0.06 -3.90 8.62
C GLU A 43 -0.24 -2.94 7.45
N LEU A 44 -0.46 -3.47 6.23
CA LEU A 44 -0.82 -2.65 5.08
C LEU A 44 -2.19 -1.98 5.29
N VAL A 45 -3.17 -2.66 5.88
CA VAL A 45 -4.47 -2.04 6.18
C VAL A 45 -4.32 -0.84 7.11
N VAL A 46 -3.51 -0.96 8.18
CA VAL A 46 -3.21 0.16 9.09
C VAL A 46 -2.47 1.27 8.35
N PHE A 47 -1.42 0.93 7.60
CA PHE A 47 -0.65 1.88 6.80
C PHE A 47 -1.54 2.68 5.83
N LEU A 48 -2.45 2.01 5.11
CA LEU A 48 -3.36 2.66 4.16
C LEU A 48 -4.37 3.57 4.86
N ASN A 49 -4.65 3.38 6.15
CA ASN A 49 -5.50 4.29 6.91
C ASN A 49 -4.74 5.56 7.34
N GLU A 50 -3.49 5.40 7.78
CA GLU A 50 -2.68 6.47 8.36
C GLU A 50 -1.89 7.29 7.31
N HIS A 51 -1.49 6.65 6.21
CA HIS A 51 -0.53 7.17 5.22
C HIS A 51 -1.08 7.16 3.79
N LYS A 52 -2.30 7.69 3.62
CA LYS A 52 -3.01 7.73 2.32
C LYS A 52 -2.25 8.52 1.26
N LYS A 53 -1.61 9.62 1.66
CA LYS A 53 -0.89 10.52 0.76
C LYS A 53 0.36 9.84 0.21
N GLU A 54 1.12 9.21 1.08
CA GLU A 54 2.36 8.51 0.78
C GLU A 54 2.08 7.29 -0.10
N TYR A 55 0.99 6.56 0.18
CA TYR A 55 0.53 5.50 -0.71
C TYR A 55 0.24 6.03 -2.12
N ALA A 56 -0.54 7.12 -2.24
CA ALA A 56 -0.87 7.70 -3.54
C ALA A 56 0.37 8.21 -4.30
N GLU A 57 1.30 8.87 -3.60
CA GLU A 57 2.58 9.32 -4.16
C GLU A 57 3.43 8.13 -4.64
N PHE A 58 3.46 7.03 -3.90
CA PHE A 58 4.15 5.81 -4.31
C PHE A 58 3.53 5.17 -5.55
N ILE A 59 2.19 5.07 -5.63
CA ILE A 59 1.53 4.52 -6.82
C ILE A 59 1.80 5.39 -8.06
N LEU A 60 1.88 6.71 -7.90
CA LEU A 60 2.14 7.64 -9.00
C LEU A 60 3.62 7.67 -9.43
N THR A 61 4.55 7.61 -8.48
CA THR A 61 5.97 7.93 -8.72
C THR A 61 6.90 6.74 -8.59
N GLY A 62 6.46 5.66 -7.95
CA GLY A 62 7.29 4.52 -7.57
C GLY A 62 8.32 4.81 -6.47
N LYS A 63 8.35 6.05 -5.93
CA LYS A 63 9.28 6.44 -4.86
C LYS A 63 8.77 5.96 -3.52
N ARG A 64 9.66 5.34 -2.76
CA ARG A 64 9.43 4.89 -1.38
C ARG A 64 10.01 5.91 -0.41
#